data_AF-X0M5Y2-F1
#
_entry.id   AF-X0M5Y2-F1
#
_cell.length_a   1.000
_cell.length_b   1.000
_cell.length_c   1.000
_cell.angle_alpha   90.00
_cell.angle_beta   90.00
_cell.angle_gamma   90.00
#
_symmetry.space_group_name_H-M   'P 1'
#
loop_
_entity.id
_entity.type
_entity.pdbx_description
1 polymer ?
#
loop_
_entity_poly.entity_id
_entity_poly.type
_entity_poly.pdbx_seq_one_letter_code
_entity_poly.pdbx_strand_id
1 'polypeptide(L)'
;MSPCRHTCWLKPWSLGIESGLEVTDRPQRLLKEFENPDAESAGLLVLIGNQSKQAAFKKLSFQTGRIRARAGGEVHLLVSSLKENRRKRIVIADTDASGSQSKLPLLSASACHAVKVYTDTKQQVPEDGLDYENLLRRTLLPSADVVCIFVDDLGGFGESLKRLRFWLQSGPPSTSPVRPHILLVVRQEWRQRHESDLHRFVAEHRSRGLDPSFSGITLVGVPRMSGKSRRRSGGQTRRWQVLSSELSKALETSRQARRRSDSIFSVHHLAHFLQYAASVALSVTAEPFSFVKVSRLHRGIAPDLSDHIRNFLGKFELLKTFQQVAVPLIASSLLLDHYSPGMHPFDCHQVFRELYENACYQASSELKSGFERLMPPSETVRLISCSMFTQFAQSQALGSMRDWHRQQLARNFGGGRSMASHVDILFVKIVLERSVLKAALTRGSALSVICLDILGWNVDDCMSHLKQFAEQSFIQRSSRFTRLLNRLPLLSNVAWLFQLICTLLADSKYTAEGLEKLLIETYGQNRSTTDISPATAMGAHVGVTLTRARDGSVFLATNYNSATGQARDSDYRHLELNDGQSQSKWWQV
;
A
#
# COMPACT_ATOMS: atom_id res chain seq x y z
N MET A 1 -3.91 -12.61 -26.95
CA MET A 1 -2.45 -12.41 -27.02
C MET A 1 -1.76 -13.56 -26.31
N SER A 2 -0.65 -14.08 -26.84
CA SER A 2 0.10 -15.16 -26.19
C SER A 2 0.73 -14.66 -24.88
N PRO A 3 0.79 -15.48 -23.82
CA PRO A 3 1.39 -15.07 -22.55
C PRO A 3 2.90 -14.81 -22.74
N CYS A 4 3.35 -13.64 -22.31
CA CYS A 4 4.76 -13.25 -22.36
C CYS A 4 5.62 -14.20 -21.52
N ARG A 5 6.62 -14.84 -22.16
CA ARG A 5 7.55 -15.80 -21.52
C ARG A 5 8.85 -15.16 -21.01
N HIS A 6 8.99 -13.83 -21.10
CA HIS A 6 10.18 -13.13 -20.64
C HIS A 6 10.26 -13.11 -19.12
N THR A 7 11.41 -13.48 -18.57
CA THR A 7 11.66 -13.55 -17.13
C THR A 7 12.53 -12.41 -16.60
N CYS A 8 13.12 -11.62 -17.50
CA CYS A 8 13.94 -10.46 -17.15
C CYS A 8 13.07 -9.44 -16.40
N TRP A 9 13.58 -8.96 -15.28
CA TRP A 9 12.96 -7.95 -14.45
C TRP A 9 13.76 -6.66 -14.45
N LEU A 10 15.05 -6.74 -14.11
CA LEU A 10 15.95 -5.59 -14.07
C LEU A 10 17.08 -5.80 -15.05
N LYS A 11 17.41 -4.74 -15.78
CA LYS A 11 18.50 -4.74 -16.74
C LYS A 11 19.28 -3.42 -16.63
N PRO A 12 20.42 -3.46 -15.92
CA PRO A 12 21.37 -2.34 -15.87
C PRO A 12 21.92 -2.04 -17.26
N TRP A 13 22.07 -0.76 -17.56
CA TRP A 13 22.68 -0.30 -18.80
C TRP A 13 23.61 0.88 -18.54
N SER A 14 24.61 1.01 -19.39
CA SER A 14 25.57 2.12 -19.38
C SER A 14 25.94 2.48 -20.81
N LEU A 15 25.80 3.75 -21.18
CA LEU A 15 26.24 4.29 -22.45
C LEU A 15 27.06 5.57 -22.21
N GLY A 16 28.37 5.48 -22.44
CA GLY A 16 29.27 6.62 -22.20
C GLY A 16 29.23 7.04 -20.74
N ILE A 17 28.80 8.27 -20.48
CA ILE A 17 28.65 8.85 -19.14
C ILE A 17 27.28 8.55 -18.51
N GLU A 18 26.31 8.08 -19.29
CA GLU A 18 24.97 7.79 -18.80
C GLU A 18 24.88 6.35 -18.33
N SER A 19 24.22 6.15 -17.20
CA SER A 19 23.85 4.83 -16.73
C SER A 19 22.43 4.83 -16.20
N GLY A 20 21.82 3.65 -16.17
CA GLY A 20 20.46 3.53 -15.72
C GLY A 20 19.97 2.10 -15.60
N LEU A 21 18.66 1.98 -15.41
CA LEU A 21 17.99 0.73 -15.14
C LEU A 21 16.73 0.59 -16.01
N GLU A 22 16.69 -0.46 -16.81
CA GLU A 22 15.47 -0.91 -17.48
C GLU A 22 14.72 -1.86 -16.52
N VAL A 23 13.45 -1.57 -16.26
CA VAL A 23 12.58 -2.30 -15.33
C VAL A 23 11.33 -2.77 -16.06
N THR A 24 11.06 -4.07 -16.00
CA THR A 24 9.85 -4.66 -16.60
C THR A 24 8.72 -4.86 -15.58
N ASP A 25 7.50 -5.08 -16.06
CA ASP A 25 6.33 -5.51 -15.26
C ASP A 25 6.38 -6.97 -14.76
N ARG A 26 7.56 -7.59 -14.75
CA ARG A 26 7.72 -9.00 -14.40
C ARG A 26 7.11 -9.35 -13.03
N PRO A 27 7.27 -8.56 -11.94
CA PRO A 27 6.62 -8.83 -10.66
C PRO A 27 5.10 -8.98 -10.77
N GLN A 28 4.41 -8.11 -11.53
CA GLN A 28 2.96 -8.21 -11.74
C GLN A 28 2.60 -9.45 -12.55
N ARG A 29 3.43 -9.83 -13.52
CA ARG A 29 3.21 -11.06 -14.30
C ARG A 29 3.39 -12.33 -13.47
N LEU A 30 4.17 -12.30 -12.38
CA LEU A 30 4.28 -13.45 -11.46
C LEU A 30 2.93 -13.82 -10.84
N LEU A 31 2.02 -12.86 -10.63
CA LEU A 31 0.71 -13.11 -10.03
C LEU A 31 -0.09 -14.17 -10.82
N LYS A 32 0.07 -14.23 -12.14
CA LYS A 32 -0.59 -15.21 -13.02
C LYS A 32 -0.02 -16.63 -12.87
N GLU A 33 1.12 -16.78 -12.21
CA GLU A 33 1.78 -18.07 -11.94
C GLU A 33 1.39 -18.64 -10.56
N PHE A 34 0.49 -18.00 -9.81
CA PHE A 34 -0.08 -18.47 -8.55
C PHE A 34 -1.59 -18.68 -8.69
N GLU A 35 -2.17 -19.57 -7.88
CA GLU A 35 -3.61 -19.89 -7.93
C GLU A 35 -4.43 -18.80 -7.24
N ASN A 36 -3.98 -18.35 -6.08
CA ASN A 36 -4.57 -17.23 -5.35
C ASN A 36 -3.46 -16.31 -4.78
N PRO A 37 -3.03 -15.29 -5.53
CA PRO A 37 -1.92 -14.40 -5.13
C PRO A 37 -2.15 -13.62 -3.84
N ASP A 38 -3.40 -13.40 -3.44
CA ASP A 38 -3.77 -12.64 -2.24
C ASP A 38 -3.75 -13.52 -0.98
N ALA A 39 -4.01 -14.82 -1.12
CA ALA A 39 -3.97 -15.79 -0.01
C ALA A 39 -2.62 -16.53 0.11
N GLU A 40 -1.92 -16.74 -1.00
CA GLU A 40 -0.63 -17.42 -1.02
C GLU A 40 0.50 -16.48 -0.56
N SER A 41 1.47 -17.03 0.17
CA SER A 41 2.71 -16.34 0.55
C SER A 41 3.91 -17.05 -0.06
N ALA A 42 4.78 -16.27 -0.70
CA ALA A 42 6.01 -16.74 -1.32
C ALA A 42 7.22 -16.04 -0.70
N GLY A 43 8.28 -16.81 -0.43
CA GLY A 43 9.57 -16.24 -0.05
C GLY A 43 10.42 -15.87 -1.26
N LEU A 44 11.41 -14.99 -1.08
CA LEU A 44 12.35 -14.55 -2.09
C LEU A 44 13.74 -15.17 -1.86
N LEU A 45 14.14 -16.04 -2.79
CA LEU A 45 15.49 -16.61 -2.88
C LEU A 45 16.30 -15.84 -3.92
N VAL A 46 17.37 -15.17 -3.49
CA VAL A 46 18.30 -14.49 -4.39
C VAL A 46 19.48 -15.41 -4.69
N LEU A 47 19.76 -15.67 -5.96
CA LEU A 47 20.90 -16.47 -6.42
C LEU A 47 21.89 -15.59 -7.18
N ILE A 48 23.12 -15.47 -6.67
CA ILE A 48 24.19 -14.66 -7.26
C ILE A 48 25.33 -15.57 -7.70
N GLY A 49 25.67 -15.53 -8.99
CA GLY A 49 26.75 -16.35 -9.56
C GLY A 49 26.54 -16.64 -11.04
N ASN A 50 27.40 -17.45 -11.62
CA ASN A 50 27.40 -17.76 -13.04
C ASN A 50 27.43 -19.28 -13.25
N GLN A 51 28.59 -19.87 -13.58
CA GLN A 51 28.66 -21.26 -14.04
C GLN A 51 28.26 -22.28 -12.96
N SER A 52 28.77 -22.12 -11.75
CA SER A 52 28.48 -23.00 -10.62
C SER A 52 27.03 -22.88 -10.18
N LYS A 53 26.49 -21.65 -10.17
CA LYS A 53 25.06 -21.38 -9.96
C LYS A 53 24.20 -22.10 -11.00
N GLN A 54 24.51 -21.98 -12.29
CA GLN A 54 23.75 -22.63 -13.36
C GLN A 54 23.77 -24.17 -13.25
N ALA A 55 24.90 -24.73 -12.83
CA ALA A 55 25.03 -26.17 -12.57
C ALA A 55 24.14 -26.61 -11.39
N ALA A 56 24.13 -25.82 -10.30
CA ALA A 56 23.27 -26.05 -9.14
C ALA A 56 21.78 -25.96 -9.53
N PHE A 57 21.42 -24.90 -10.24
CA PHE A 57 20.06 -24.57 -10.63
C PHE A 57 19.40 -25.67 -11.47
N LYS A 58 20.12 -26.20 -12.47
CA LYS A 58 19.66 -27.34 -13.29
C LYS A 58 19.43 -28.62 -12.49
N LYS A 59 20.19 -28.83 -11.40
CA LYS A 59 20.19 -30.09 -10.63
C LYS A 59 19.25 -30.08 -9.44
N LEU A 60 19.08 -28.93 -8.78
CA LEU A 60 18.05 -28.70 -7.77
C LEU A 60 16.64 -28.85 -8.34
N SER A 61 16.51 -28.93 -9.67
CA SER A 61 15.27 -29.16 -10.41
C SER A 61 14.20 -28.13 -10.07
N PHE A 62 14.63 -26.87 -9.94
CA PHE A 62 13.69 -25.77 -10.02
C PHE A 62 12.86 -25.95 -11.30
N GLN A 63 11.54 -25.94 -11.18
CA GLN A 63 10.61 -26.23 -12.28
C GLN A 63 10.50 -25.02 -13.24
N THR A 64 11.63 -24.61 -13.78
CA THR A 64 11.74 -23.44 -14.64
C THR A 64 12.23 -23.87 -16.01
N GLY A 65 11.65 -23.30 -17.07
CA GLY A 65 12.09 -23.55 -18.45
C GLY A 65 13.59 -23.25 -18.65
N ARG A 66 14.19 -23.78 -19.73
CA ARG A 66 15.61 -23.53 -20.07
C ARG A 66 15.88 -22.03 -20.11
N ILE A 67 16.73 -21.56 -19.20
CA ILE A 67 17.12 -20.15 -19.16
C ILE A 67 18.27 -19.95 -20.15
N ARG A 68 18.10 -19.02 -21.09
CA ARG A 68 19.11 -18.68 -22.11
C ARG A 68 20.31 -17.98 -21.47
N ALA A 69 21.44 -18.00 -22.18
CA ALA A 69 22.64 -17.24 -21.80
C ALA A 69 22.27 -15.77 -21.60
N ARG A 70 22.71 -15.19 -20.49
CA ARG A 70 22.26 -13.90 -19.97
C ARG A 70 23.34 -12.86 -20.18
N ALA A 71 22.92 -11.64 -20.43
CA ALA A 71 23.84 -10.52 -20.55
C ALA A 71 24.08 -9.94 -19.14
N GLY A 72 25.30 -9.43 -18.91
CA GLY A 72 25.81 -9.11 -17.58
C GLY A 72 24.91 -8.15 -16.79
N GLY A 73 24.64 -8.49 -15.53
CA GLY A 73 23.88 -7.69 -14.55
C GLY A 73 22.36 -7.87 -14.58
N GLU A 74 21.82 -8.69 -15.49
CA GLU A 74 20.37 -8.90 -15.58
C GLU A 74 19.81 -9.68 -14.38
N VAL A 75 18.77 -9.12 -13.75
CA VAL A 75 18.01 -9.80 -12.69
C VAL A 75 16.75 -10.40 -13.30
N HIS A 76 16.60 -11.72 -13.17
CA HIS A 76 15.39 -12.43 -13.61
C HIS A 76 14.56 -12.89 -12.42
N LEU A 77 13.23 -12.85 -12.56
CA LEU A 77 12.30 -13.40 -11.56
C LEU A 77 11.60 -14.66 -12.09
N LEU A 78 11.66 -15.72 -11.29
CA LEU A 78 11.13 -17.05 -11.62
C LEU A 78 10.26 -17.57 -10.47
N VAL A 79 9.18 -18.27 -10.78
CA VAL A 79 8.43 -19.05 -9.77
C VAL A 79 8.90 -20.48 -9.82
N SER A 80 9.12 -21.08 -8.65
CA SER A 80 9.52 -22.47 -8.54
C SER A 80 9.14 -23.07 -7.19
N SER A 81 9.36 -24.37 -7.02
CA SER A 81 9.25 -25.07 -5.74
C SER A 81 10.48 -25.95 -5.54
N LEU A 82 10.99 -26.02 -4.32
CA LEU A 82 12.02 -27.00 -3.97
C LEU A 82 11.40 -28.41 -3.95
N LYS A 83 12.17 -29.44 -4.36
CA LYS A 83 11.69 -30.83 -4.39
C LYS A 83 11.17 -31.31 -3.04
N GLU A 84 11.84 -30.90 -1.97
CA GLU A 84 11.52 -31.26 -0.58
C GLU A 84 10.21 -30.64 -0.09
N ASN A 85 9.73 -29.58 -0.76
CA ASN A 85 8.52 -28.87 -0.34
C ASN A 85 7.69 -28.39 -1.55
N ARG A 86 7.14 -29.34 -2.32
CA ARG A 86 6.37 -29.06 -3.54
C ARG A 86 5.13 -28.18 -3.34
N ARG A 87 4.62 -28.10 -2.11
CA ARG A 87 3.44 -27.29 -1.77
C ARG A 87 3.80 -25.81 -1.56
N LYS A 88 5.06 -25.47 -1.32
CA LYS A 88 5.50 -24.09 -1.08
C LYS A 88 6.23 -23.55 -2.31
N ARG A 89 5.55 -22.70 -3.08
CA ARG A 89 6.16 -21.93 -4.16
C ARG A 89 7.05 -20.82 -3.58
N ILE A 90 8.16 -20.55 -4.26
CA ILE A 90 9.12 -19.50 -3.95
C ILE A 90 9.35 -18.66 -5.20
N VAL A 91 9.64 -17.38 -4.99
CA VAL A 91 10.14 -16.49 -6.04
C VAL A 91 11.66 -16.55 -6.01
N ILE A 92 12.27 -16.80 -7.16
CA ILE A 92 13.72 -16.82 -7.31
C ILE A 92 14.14 -15.59 -8.10
N ALA A 93 14.95 -14.73 -7.48
CA ALA A 93 15.69 -13.69 -8.14
C ALA A 93 17.05 -14.25 -8.57
N ASP A 94 17.23 -14.41 -9.87
CA ASP A 94 18.38 -15.07 -10.45
C ASP A 94 19.22 -14.05 -11.22
N THR A 95 20.41 -13.77 -10.70
CA THR A 95 21.28 -12.71 -11.21
C THR A 95 22.72 -13.17 -11.31
N ASP A 96 23.45 -12.71 -12.31
CA ASP A 96 24.87 -13.03 -12.46
C ASP A 96 25.77 -12.09 -11.65
N ALA A 97 27.08 -12.31 -11.78
CA ALA A 97 28.07 -11.40 -11.22
C ALA A 97 27.99 -10.04 -11.93
N SER A 98 28.38 -8.98 -11.21
CA SER A 98 28.43 -7.60 -11.69
C SER A 98 28.78 -7.45 -13.18
N GLY A 99 27.95 -6.70 -13.89
CA GLY A 99 28.15 -6.31 -15.29
C GLY A 99 27.07 -5.31 -15.70
N SER A 100 27.37 -4.47 -16.69
CA SER A 100 26.41 -3.56 -17.31
C SER A 100 26.47 -3.77 -18.83
N GLN A 101 25.33 -3.63 -19.52
CA GLN A 101 25.34 -3.65 -20.98
C GLN A 101 25.81 -2.31 -21.53
N SER A 102 26.78 -2.36 -22.45
CA SER A 102 27.31 -1.20 -23.18
C SER A 102 26.38 -0.65 -24.27
N LYS A 103 25.12 -1.10 -24.29
CA LYS A 103 24.11 -0.71 -25.28
C LYS A 103 22.99 0.03 -24.57
N LEU A 104 22.57 1.16 -25.14
CA LEU A 104 21.32 1.80 -24.76
C LEU A 104 20.19 0.76 -24.78
N PRO A 105 19.24 0.83 -23.83
CA PRO A 105 17.97 0.16 -24.02
C PRO A 105 17.43 0.62 -25.37
N LEU A 106 17.39 -0.27 -26.36
CA LEU A 106 16.42 -0.08 -27.42
C LEU A 106 15.10 0.00 -26.66
N LEU A 107 14.33 1.08 -26.87
CA LEU A 107 12.89 1.08 -26.62
C LEU A 107 12.28 0.03 -27.56
N SER A 108 12.65 -1.24 -27.38
CA SER A 108 11.90 -2.36 -27.87
C SER A 108 10.66 -2.28 -27.01
N ALA A 109 9.67 -1.55 -27.52
CA ALA A 109 8.28 -1.83 -27.24
C ALA A 109 8.06 -3.28 -27.68
N SER A 110 8.58 -4.24 -26.92
CA SER A 110 8.19 -5.61 -27.09
C SER A 110 6.69 -5.56 -26.77
N ALA A 111 5.84 -5.70 -27.79
CA ALA A 111 4.39 -5.53 -27.67
C ALA A 111 3.74 -6.52 -26.66
N CYS A 112 4.55 -7.35 -26.01
CA CYS A 112 4.14 -8.40 -25.10
C CYS A 112 4.19 -8.00 -23.61
N HIS A 113 4.94 -6.98 -23.20
CA HIS A 113 4.99 -6.54 -21.79
C HIS A 113 5.49 -5.10 -21.61
N ALA A 114 5.15 -4.49 -20.47
CA ALA A 114 5.52 -3.11 -20.16
C ALA A 114 6.97 -3.01 -19.68
N VAL A 115 7.66 -1.97 -20.14
CA VAL A 115 9.05 -1.64 -19.82
C VAL A 115 9.13 -0.17 -19.44
N LYS A 116 9.81 0.14 -18.33
CA LYS A 116 10.14 1.50 -17.89
C LYS A 116 11.65 1.64 -17.82
N VAL A 117 12.17 2.77 -18.28
CA VAL A 117 13.60 3.07 -18.22
C VAL A 117 13.81 4.21 -17.23
N TYR A 118 14.73 4.02 -16.30
CA TYR A 118 15.17 5.01 -15.33
C TYR A 118 16.62 5.39 -15.64
N THR A 119 16.93 6.68 -15.62
CA THR A 119 18.28 7.23 -15.82
C THR A 119 18.82 7.75 -14.50
N ASP A 120 20.11 7.52 -14.22
CA ASP A 120 20.78 8.18 -13.11
C ASP A 120 21.13 9.62 -13.52
N THR A 121 20.50 10.61 -12.89
CA THR A 121 20.70 12.03 -13.20
C THR A 121 21.91 12.64 -12.49
N LYS A 122 22.73 11.85 -11.77
CA LYS A 122 23.89 12.39 -11.04
C LYS A 122 25.04 12.80 -11.98
N GLN A 123 25.42 14.07 -11.89
CA GLN A 123 26.64 14.66 -12.47
C GLN A 123 27.96 14.30 -11.75
N GLN A 124 27.94 13.36 -10.79
CA GLN A 124 29.15 12.88 -10.12
C GLN A 124 29.32 11.39 -10.41
N VAL A 125 30.12 11.14 -11.44
CA VAL A 125 30.48 9.83 -11.99
C VAL A 125 31.41 9.11 -11.01
N PRO A 126 31.05 7.90 -10.51
CA PRO A 126 32.06 6.90 -10.19
C PRO A 126 32.67 6.43 -11.52
N GLU A 127 33.99 6.32 -11.63
CA GLU A 127 34.67 5.82 -12.85
C GLU A 127 34.18 4.43 -13.30
N ASP A 128 33.47 3.70 -12.42
CA ASP A 128 32.96 2.34 -12.60
C ASP A 128 31.42 2.25 -12.75
N GLY A 129 30.79 3.07 -13.61
CA GLY A 129 29.39 2.85 -14.04
C GLY A 129 28.34 2.72 -12.92
N LEU A 130 27.28 1.95 -13.17
CA LEU A 130 26.19 1.74 -12.19
C LEU A 130 26.66 0.82 -11.06
N ASP A 131 26.55 1.29 -9.81
CA ASP A 131 26.88 0.48 -8.63
C ASP A 131 25.86 -0.67 -8.45
N TYR A 132 26.26 -1.84 -8.97
CA TYR A 132 25.47 -3.06 -8.93
C TYR A 132 25.20 -3.55 -7.51
N GLU A 133 26.10 -3.30 -6.56
CA GLU A 133 25.89 -3.71 -5.17
C GLU A 133 24.80 -2.87 -4.51
N ASN A 134 24.78 -1.57 -4.78
CA ASN A 134 23.70 -0.68 -4.36
C ASN A 134 22.38 -1.04 -5.03
N LEU A 135 22.39 -1.44 -6.31
CA LEU A 135 21.19 -1.93 -7.00
C LEU A 135 20.60 -3.15 -6.27
N LEU A 136 21.39 -4.20 -6.02
CA LEU A 136 20.92 -5.39 -5.32
C LEU A 136 20.43 -5.06 -3.91
N ARG A 137 21.18 -4.21 -3.20
CA ARG A 137 20.86 -3.77 -1.83
C ARG A 137 19.51 -3.07 -1.76
N ARG A 138 19.16 -2.25 -2.74
CA ARG A 138 17.93 -1.45 -2.73
C ARG A 138 16.73 -2.19 -3.30
N THR A 139 16.95 -3.14 -4.21
CA THR A 139 15.87 -3.84 -4.91
C THR A 139 15.52 -5.19 -4.27
N LEU A 140 16.53 -6.04 -4.04
CA LEU A 140 16.33 -7.43 -3.66
C LEU A 140 16.45 -7.66 -2.16
N LEU A 141 17.50 -7.11 -1.54
CA LEU A 141 17.80 -7.33 -0.13
C LEU A 141 16.67 -6.95 0.85
N PRO A 142 15.83 -5.92 0.61
CA PRO A 142 14.72 -5.59 1.52
C PRO A 142 13.75 -6.77 1.71
N SER A 143 13.46 -7.47 0.61
CA SER A 143 12.46 -8.55 0.54
C SER A 143 13.08 -9.94 0.57
N ALA A 144 14.40 -10.06 0.49
CA ALA A 144 15.10 -11.34 0.43
C ALA A 144 14.94 -12.13 1.75
N ASP A 145 14.62 -13.41 1.63
CA ASP A 145 14.69 -14.38 2.72
C ASP A 145 16.08 -14.99 2.81
N VAL A 146 16.61 -15.40 1.66
CA VAL A 146 17.91 -16.05 1.54
C VAL A 146 18.65 -15.47 0.34
N VAL A 147 19.92 -15.12 0.53
CA VAL A 147 20.84 -14.73 -0.54
C VAL A 147 21.93 -15.78 -0.65
N CYS A 148 21.92 -16.53 -1.75
CA CYS A 148 22.87 -17.59 -2.03
C CYS A 148 23.93 -17.11 -3.01
N ILE A 149 25.17 -17.04 -2.56
CA ILE A 149 26.33 -16.52 -3.28
C ILE A 149 27.22 -17.70 -3.67
N PHE A 150 27.43 -17.90 -4.98
CA PHE A 150 28.34 -18.91 -5.50
C PHE A 150 29.74 -18.32 -5.60
N VAL A 151 30.56 -18.59 -4.58
CA VAL A 151 31.84 -17.92 -4.33
C VAL A 151 32.83 -18.10 -5.48
N ASP A 152 32.91 -19.31 -6.05
CA ASP A 152 33.80 -19.62 -7.18
C ASP A 152 33.45 -18.81 -8.44
N ASP A 153 32.20 -18.37 -8.58
CA ASP A 153 31.75 -17.62 -9.76
C ASP A 153 32.05 -16.11 -9.63
N LEU A 154 32.55 -15.64 -8.49
CA LEU A 154 32.63 -14.23 -8.11
C LEU A 154 34.05 -13.77 -7.76
N GLY A 155 35.08 -14.46 -8.26
CA GLY A 155 36.47 -14.14 -7.94
C GLY A 155 36.95 -14.72 -6.61
N GLY A 156 36.15 -15.59 -5.97
CA GLY A 156 36.54 -16.32 -4.78
C GLY A 156 36.07 -15.69 -3.46
N PHE A 157 36.56 -16.26 -2.36
CA PHE A 157 36.04 -15.96 -1.02
C PHE A 157 36.33 -14.53 -0.57
N GLY A 158 37.51 -13.99 -0.91
CA GLY A 158 37.89 -12.61 -0.59
C GLY A 158 36.96 -11.57 -1.18
N GLU A 159 36.64 -11.68 -2.47
CA GLU A 159 35.69 -10.77 -3.16
C GLU A 159 34.27 -10.90 -2.59
N SER A 160 33.86 -12.12 -2.23
CA SER A 160 32.58 -12.34 -1.55
C SER A 160 32.53 -11.63 -0.20
N LEU A 161 33.62 -11.64 0.59
CA LEU A 161 33.70 -10.90 1.85
C LEU A 161 33.73 -9.38 1.65
N LYS A 162 34.35 -8.87 0.58
CA LYS A 162 34.31 -7.43 0.24
C LYS A 162 32.87 -6.97 -0.02
N ARG A 163 32.10 -7.74 -0.80
CA ARG A 163 30.67 -7.50 -1.02
C ARG A 163 29.86 -7.48 0.29
N LEU A 164 30.06 -8.48 1.15
CA LEU A 164 29.39 -8.51 2.45
C LEU A 164 29.77 -7.32 3.32
N ARG A 165 31.04 -6.90 3.32
CA ARG A 165 31.50 -5.70 4.03
C ARG A 165 30.79 -4.44 3.53
N PHE A 166 30.69 -4.27 2.21
CA PHE A 166 29.98 -3.15 1.60
C PHE A 166 28.52 -3.08 2.07
N TRP A 167 27.79 -4.21 2.05
CA TRP A 167 26.41 -4.29 2.52
C TRP A 167 26.25 -4.07 4.04
N LEU A 168 27.25 -4.44 4.85
CA LEU A 168 27.24 -4.17 6.29
C LEU A 168 27.49 -2.69 6.60
N GLN A 169 28.50 -2.09 5.97
CA GLN A 169 28.84 -0.66 6.14
C GLN A 169 27.72 0.26 5.67
N SER A 170 26.97 -0.21 4.68
CA SER A 170 25.79 0.43 4.12
C SER A 170 24.61 0.56 5.10
N GLY A 171 24.55 -0.26 6.16
CA GLY A 171 23.41 -0.35 7.08
C GLY A 171 22.27 -1.25 6.56
N PRO A 172 21.18 -1.39 7.34
CA PRO A 172 20.11 -2.33 7.04
C PRO A 172 19.37 -1.96 5.73
N PRO A 173 18.98 -2.96 4.92
CA PRO A 173 18.28 -2.72 3.65
C PRO A 173 16.81 -2.28 3.83
N SER A 174 16.19 -2.60 4.97
CA SER A 174 14.79 -2.30 5.26
C SER A 174 14.53 -2.01 6.73
N THR A 175 13.40 -1.35 7.03
CA THR A 175 12.93 -1.12 8.41
C THR A 175 12.32 -2.36 9.05
N SER A 176 12.04 -3.41 8.27
CA SER A 176 11.57 -4.71 8.80
C SER A 176 12.56 -5.26 9.83
N PRO A 177 12.14 -5.97 10.88
CA PRO A 177 13.07 -6.66 11.77
C PRO A 177 13.69 -7.92 11.15
N VAL A 178 13.10 -8.44 10.06
CA VAL A 178 13.60 -9.65 9.40
C VAL A 178 14.69 -9.30 8.39
N ARG A 179 15.81 -10.02 8.47
CA ARG A 179 17.01 -9.82 7.65
C ARG A 179 17.30 -11.06 6.79
N PRO A 180 17.82 -10.89 5.57
CA PRO A 180 18.17 -12.02 4.72
C PRO A 180 19.24 -12.89 5.37
N HIS A 181 19.13 -14.20 5.17
CA HIS A 181 20.18 -15.15 5.53
C HIS A 181 21.15 -15.34 4.36
N ILE A 182 22.45 -15.24 4.61
CA ILE A 182 23.47 -15.39 3.56
C ILE A 182 23.95 -16.84 3.52
N LEU A 183 23.94 -17.45 2.33
CA LEU A 183 24.58 -18.74 2.07
C LEU A 183 25.77 -18.55 1.14
N LEU A 184 26.97 -18.85 1.62
CA LEU A 184 28.19 -18.86 0.82
C LEU A 184 28.45 -20.28 0.32
N VAL A 185 28.28 -20.51 -0.97
CA VAL A 185 28.51 -21.81 -1.60
C VAL A 185 29.97 -21.89 -2.04
N VAL A 186 30.73 -22.75 -1.38
CA VAL A 186 32.16 -22.99 -1.64
C VAL A 186 32.42 -24.44 -1.98
N ARG A 187 33.61 -24.73 -2.49
CA ARG A 187 34.04 -26.12 -2.67
C ARG A 187 34.32 -26.77 -1.33
N GLN A 188 33.90 -28.02 -1.18
CA GLN A 188 34.03 -28.76 0.08
C GLN A 188 35.48 -28.82 0.60
N GLU A 189 36.46 -28.89 -0.31
CA GLU A 189 37.89 -28.92 0.02
C GLU A 189 38.42 -27.64 0.68
N TRP A 190 37.82 -26.48 0.39
CA TRP A 190 38.21 -25.19 0.97
C TRP A 190 37.35 -24.78 2.15
N ARG A 191 36.35 -25.60 2.52
CA ARG A 191 35.35 -25.25 3.54
C ARG A 191 35.99 -24.88 4.87
N GLN A 192 36.87 -25.71 5.42
CA GLN A 192 37.50 -25.46 6.73
C GLN A 192 38.33 -24.17 6.74
N ARG A 193 39.08 -23.91 5.67
CA ARG A 193 39.86 -22.67 5.55
C ARG A 193 38.95 -21.44 5.52
N HIS A 194 37.93 -21.47 4.68
CA HIS A 194 36.97 -20.38 4.55
C HIS A 194 36.09 -20.19 5.79
N GLU A 195 35.86 -21.25 6.58
CA GLU A 195 35.18 -21.17 7.87
C GLU A 195 35.99 -20.37 8.88
N SER A 196 37.31 -20.62 8.98
CA SER A 196 38.22 -19.80 9.80
C SER A 196 38.27 -18.34 9.34
N ASP A 197 38.32 -18.11 8.02
CA ASP A 197 38.30 -16.75 7.45
C ASP A 197 36.97 -16.03 7.74
N LEU A 198 35.84 -16.73 7.65
CA LEU A 198 34.51 -16.21 7.98
C LEU A 198 34.41 -15.87 9.46
N HIS A 199 34.91 -16.73 10.35
CA HIS A 199 34.93 -16.46 11.79
C HIS A 199 35.71 -15.19 12.11
N ARG A 200 36.87 -14.99 11.48
CA ARG A 200 37.65 -13.75 11.63
C ARG A 200 36.87 -12.53 11.14
N PHE A 201 36.23 -12.63 9.97
CA PHE A 201 35.40 -11.57 9.42
C PHE A 201 34.24 -11.20 10.36
N VAL A 202 33.50 -12.20 10.86
CA VAL A 202 32.36 -11.95 11.77
C VAL A 202 32.83 -11.34 13.10
N ALA A 203 33.95 -11.82 13.65
CA ALA A 203 34.53 -11.26 14.87
C ALA A 203 34.94 -9.78 14.69
N GLU A 204 35.55 -9.44 13.55
CA GLU A 204 35.93 -8.06 13.21
C GLU A 204 34.73 -7.11 13.14
N HIS A 205 33.59 -7.56 12.61
CA HIS A 205 32.42 -6.69 12.46
C HIS A 205 31.60 -6.60 13.74
N ARG A 206 31.58 -7.65 14.57
CA ARG A 206 30.95 -7.63 15.88
C ARG A 206 31.65 -6.64 16.82
N SER A 207 32.97 -6.54 16.78
CA SER A 207 33.71 -5.58 17.64
C SER A 207 33.50 -4.12 17.25
N ARG A 208 33.12 -3.84 15.99
CA ARG A 208 32.84 -2.49 15.49
C ARG A 208 31.42 -1.97 15.80
N GLY A 209 30.56 -2.80 16.41
CA GLY A 209 29.21 -2.38 16.82
C GLY A 209 28.27 -2.03 15.65
N LEU A 210 28.50 -2.56 14.45
CA LEU A 210 27.60 -2.35 13.31
C LEU A 210 26.32 -3.19 13.48
N ASP A 211 25.16 -2.59 13.19
CA ASP A 211 23.88 -3.29 13.18
C ASP A 211 23.88 -4.43 12.14
N PRO A 212 23.32 -5.61 12.46
CA PRO A 212 23.35 -6.74 11.55
C PRO A 212 22.41 -6.53 10.35
N SER A 213 22.97 -6.28 9.16
CA SER A 213 22.23 -6.28 7.89
C SER A 213 21.73 -7.68 7.48
N PHE A 214 22.17 -8.74 8.17
CA PHE A 214 21.87 -10.15 7.88
C PHE A 214 21.42 -10.90 9.13
N SER A 215 20.56 -11.92 8.97
CA SER A 215 20.19 -12.80 10.08
C SER A 215 21.29 -13.80 10.44
N GLY A 216 22.18 -14.10 9.49
CA GLY A 216 23.33 -14.98 9.67
C GLY A 216 24.03 -15.25 8.34
N ILE A 217 25.23 -15.82 8.43
CA ILE A 217 26.03 -16.23 7.27
C ILE A 217 26.41 -17.70 7.47
N THR A 218 26.01 -18.56 6.54
CA THR A 218 26.26 -20.01 6.58
C THR A 218 27.13 -20.41 5.40
N LEU A 219 28.21 -21.15 5.67
CA LEU A 219 29.11 -21.68 4.66
C LEU A 219 28.67 -23.09 4.23
N VAL A 220 28.32 -23.26 2.96
CA VAL A 220 27.89 -24.54 2.39
C VAL A 220 29.01 -25.10 1.51
N GLY A 221 29.67 -26.15 1.99
CA GLY A 221 30.67 -26.88 1.22
C GLY A 221 30.02 -27.87 0.26
N VAL A 222 30.38 -27.77 -1.02
CA VAL A 222 29.84 -28.62 -2.09
C VAL A 222 30.98 -29.43 -2.73
N PRO A 223 30.91 -30.78 -2.76
CA PRO A 223 31.94 -31.63 -3.35
C PRO A 223 32.19 -31.37 -4.84
N ARG A 224 33.45 -31.52 -5.31
CA ARG A 224 33.82 -31.33 -6.73
C ARG A 224 33.12 -32.37 -7.63
N MET A 225 32.90 -32.04 -8.90
CA MET A 225 32.58 -33.07 -9.90
C MET A 225 33.85 -33.88 -10.17
N SER A 226 33.86 -35.15 -9.77
CA SER A 226 34.82 -36.10 -10.33
C SER A 226 34.47 -36.29 -11.81
N GLY A 227 35.30 -35.72 -12.69
CA GLY A 227 35.30 -36.10 -14.10
C GLY A 227 35.73 -37.56 -14.19
N LYS A 228 34.95 -38.37 -14.92
CA LYS A 228 35.15 -39.81 -15.22
C LYS A 228 34.48 -40.86 -14.32
N SER A 229 33.50 -40.54 -13.47
CA SER A 229 32.59 -41.59 -12.98
C SER A 229 31.39 -41.76 -13.94
N ARG A 230 31.61 -42.50 -15.03
CA ARG A 230 30.51 -43.11 -15.80
C ARG A 230 29.85 -44.13 -14.87
N ARG A 231 28.54 -44.00 -14.67
CA ARG A 231 27.64 -44.95 -13.98
C ARG A 231 27.70 -44.96 -12.43
N ARG A 232 27.06 -43.97 -11.80
CA ARG A 232 26.21 -44.18 -10.60
C ARG A 232 25.33 -42.95 -10.39
N SER A 233 24.06 -43.06 -10.80
CA SER A 233 23.03 -42.02 -10.69
C SER A 233 22.86 -41.46 -9.26
N GLY A 234 23.25 -42.21 -8.22
CA GLY A 234 23.12 -41.82 -6.81
C GLY A 234 24.12 -40.78 -6.28
N GLY A 235 25.34 -40.67 -6.83
CA GLY A 235 26.38 -39.77 -6.30
C GLY A 235 26.21 -38.30 -6.71
N GLN A 236 25.68 -38.06 -7.91
CA GLN A 236 25.43 -36.71 -8.44
C GLN A 236 24.26 -35.99 -7.73
N THR A 237 23.30 -36.76 -7.21
CA THR A 237 22.14 -36.25 -6.46
C THR A 237 22.55 -35.84 -5.04
N ARG A 238 23.46 -36.58 -4.40
CA ARG A 238 23.98 -36.27 -3.04
C ARG A 238 24.68 -34.92 -2.92
N ARG A 239 25.40 -34.49 -3.96
CA ARG A 239 26.12 -33.20 -3.97
C ARG A 239 25.18 -32.00 -3.74
N TRP A 240 24.07 -31.96 -4.47
CA TRP A 240 23.14 -30.84 -4.43
C TRP A 240 22.05 -31.03 -3.36
N GLN A 241 21.91 -32.24 -2.80
CA GLN A 241 21.06 -32.50 -1.62
C GLN A 241 21.52 -31.69 -0.41
N VAL A 242 22.82 -31.52 -0.18
CA VAL A 242 23.33 -30.70 0.93
C VAL A 242 22.88 -29.24 0.77
N LEU A 243 23.09 -28.66 -0.42
CA LEU A 243 22.65 -27.29 -0.71
C LEU A 243 21.12 -27.16 -0.65
N SER A 244 20.38 -28.15 -1.16
CA SER A 244 18.92 -28.21 -1.10
C SER A 244 18.42 -28.18 0.34
N SER A 245 19.00 -29.01 1.21
CA SER A 245 18.65 -29.08 2.63
C SER A 245 18.94 -27.77 3.36
N GLU A 246 20.11 -27.16 3.14
CA GLU A 246 20.45 -25.87 3.76
C GLU A 246 19.58 -24.73 3.25
N LEU A 247 19.26 -24.70 1.95
CA LEU A 247 18.31 -23.73 1.37
C LEU A 247 16.91 -23.90 1.97
N SER A 248 16.39 -25.13 2.03
CA SER A 248 15.09 -25.44 2.63
C SER A 248 15.03 -24.99 4.09
N LYS A 249 16.09 -25.27 4.87
CA LYS A 249 16.19 -24.87 6.28
C LYS A 249 16.22 -23.34 6.44
N ALA A 250 17.06 -22.65 5.66
CA ALA A 250 17.19 -21.19 5.72
C ALA A 250 15.89 -20.49 5.31
N LEU A 251 15.24 -20.95 4.23
CA LEU A 251 13.96 -20.42 3.76
C LEU A 251 12.84 -20.64 4.78
N GLU A 252 12.75 -21.82 5.40
CA GLU A 252 11.75 -22.08 6.43
C GLU A 252 11.99 -21.22 7.68
N THR A 253 13.25 -21.06 8.08
CA THR A 253 13.62 -20.21 9.22
C THR A 253 13.24 -18.75 8.97
N SER A 254 13.57 -18.21 7.79
CA SER A 254 13.18 -16.85 7.41
C SER A 254 11.65 -16.70 7.36
N ARG A 255 10.96 -17.68 6.78
CA ARG A 255 9.48 -17.67 6.72
C ARG A 255 8.85 -17.65 8.10
N GLN A 256 9.39 -18.40 9.06
CA GLN A 256 8.94 -18.38 10.45
C GLN A 256 9.23 -17.02 11.11
N ALA A 257 10.40 -16.43 10.86
CA ALA A 257 10.71 -15.09 11.35
C ALA A 257 9.73 -14.03 10.81
N ARG A 258 9.42 -14.07 9.50
CA ARG A 258 8.42 -13.19 8.88
C ARG A 258 7.03 -13.37 9.45
N ARG A 259 6.61 -14.60 9.74
CA ARG A 259 5.32 -14.87 10.42
C ARG A 259 5.27 -14.29 11.81
N ARG A 260 6.36 -14.39 12.58
CA ARG A 260 6.42 -13.87 13.95
C ARG A 260 6.46 -12.35 14.03
N SER A 261 6.88 -11.69 12.95
CA SER A 261 7.01 -10.24 12.88
C SER A 261 5.93 -9.57 12.02
N ASP A 262 4.86 -10.30 11.68
CA ASP A 262 3.80 -9.83 10.79
C ASP A 262 4.32 -9.21 9.48
N SER A 263 5.38 -9.82 8.91
CA SER A 263 6.02 -9.39 7.65
C SER A 263 6.04 -10.50 6.59
N ILE A 264 5.15 -11.49 6.72
CA ILE A 264 4.94 -12.51 5.69
C ILE A 264 3.95 -11.98 4.64
N PHE A 265 4.48 -11.57 3.50
CA PHE A 265 3.68 -10.95 2.46
C PHE A 265 2.92 -11.96 1.61
N SER A 266 1.73 -11.56 1.16
CA SER A 266 1.08 -12.22 0.03
C SER A 266 1.95 -12.08 -1.22
N VAL A 267 1.71 -12.90 -2.25
CA VAL A 267 2.40 -12.73 -3.54
C VAL A 267 2.06 -11.38 -4.14
N HIS A 268 0.82 -10.91 -3.98
CA HIS A 268 0.40 -9.58 -4.41
C HIS A 268 1.26 -8.47 -3.80
N HIS A 269 1.37 -8.46 -2.46
CA HIS A 269 2.15 -7.45 -1.74
C HIS A 269 3.64 -7.54 -2.11
N LEU A 270 4.22 -8.74 -2.17
CA LEU A 270 5.61 -8.94 -2.58
C LEU A 270 5.89 -8.39 -3.98
N ALA A 271 4.99 -8.63 -4.95
CA ALA A 271 5.13 -8.12 -6.30
C ALA A 271 5.11 -6.58 -6.35
N HIS A 272 4.22 -5.95 -5.58
CA HIS A 272 4.15 -4.49 -5.45
C HIS A 272 5.42 -3.93 -4.82
N PHE A 273 5.91 -4.52 -3.72
CA PHE A 273 7.14 -4.08 -3.06
C PHE A 273 8.37 -4.21 -3.96
N LEU A 274 8.51 -5.33 -4.68
CA LEU A 274 9.59 -5.49 -5.65
C LEU A 274 9.51 -4.39 -6.73
N GLN A 275 8.34 -4.21 -7.35
CA GLN A 275 8.18 -3.21 -8.40
C GLN A 275 8.51 -1.80 -7.92
N TYR A 276 8.06 -1.43 -6.72
CA TYR A 276 8.36 -0.12 -6.14
C TYR A 276 9.85 0.02 -5.84
N ALA A 277 10.48 -0.99 -5.23
CA ALA A 277 11.91 -0.99 -4.94
C ALA A 277 12.77 -0.77 -6.19
N ALA A 278 12.39 -1.37 -7.32
CA ALA A 278 13.04 -1.13 -8.61
C ALA A 278 12.87 0.32 -9.11
N SER A 279 11.69 0.91 -8.93
CA SER A 279 11.42 2.29 -9.38
C SER A 279 12.22 3.36 -8.64
N VAL A 280 12.68 3.05 -7.42
CA VAL A 280 13.47 3.96 -6.57
C VAL A 280 14.92 3.51 -6.42
N ALA A 281 15.35 2.46 -7.13
CA ALA A 281 16.68 1.86 -6.96
C ALA A 281 17.84 2.84 -7.19
N LEU A 282 17.63 3.80 -8.10
CA LEU A 282 18.61 4.83 -8.46
C LEU A 282 18.49 6.11 -7.59
N SER A 283 17.51 6.18 -6.68
CA SER A 283 17.30 7.34 -5.80
C SER A 283 18.54 7.65 -4.97
N VAL A 284 18.83 8.92 -4.68
CA VAL A 284 19.96 9.29 -3.82
C VAL A 284 19.72 8.90 -2.35
N THR A 285 18.46 8.73 -1.96
CA THR A 285 18.09 8.55 -0.54
C THR A 285 18.78 7.34 0.09
N ALA A 286 19.36 7.57 1.27
CA ALA A 286 20.01 6.55 2.08
C ALA A 286 19.04 5.82 3.03
N GLU A 287 17.75 6.17 3.00
CA GLU A 287 16.76 5.60 3.89
C GLU A 287 16.53 4.10 3.61
N PRO A 288 16.48 3.25 4.66
CA PRO A 288 16.07 1.87 4.52
C PRO A 288 14.66 1.74 3.95
N PHE A 289 14.42 0.68 3.17
CA PHE A 289 13.11 0.42 2.57
C PHE A 289 12.04 0.16 3.66
N SER A 290 11.00 0.98 3.69
CA SER A 290 9.88 0.83 4.63
C SER A 290 8.68 0.16 3.94
N PHE A 291 8.38 -1.08 4.32
CA PHE A 291 7.19 -1.78 3.80
C PHE A 291 5.89 -1.09 4.22
N VAL A 292 5.85 -0.53 5.44
CA VAL A 292 4.68 0.15 5.97
C VAL A 292 4.39 1.43 5.18
N LYS A 293 5.38 2.30 4.97
CA LYS A 293 5.22 3.53 4.17
C LYS A 293 4.88 3.18 2.72
N VAL A 294 5.55 2.18 2.14
CA VAL A 294 5.31 1.74 0.76
C VAL A 294 3.89 1.21 0.57
N SER A 295 3.33 0.50 1.56
CA SER A 295 1.94 0.03 1.51
C SER A 295 0.91 1.17 1.42
N ARG A 296 1.30 2.39 1.81
CA ARG A 296 0.46 3.60 1.82
C ARG A 296 0.73 4.55 0.65
N LEU A 297 1.52 4.17 -0.36
CA LEU A 297 1.84 5.07 -1.49
C LEU A 297 0.61 5.54 -2.27
N HIS A 298 -0.33 4.63 -2.53
CA HIS A 298 -1.57 4.95 -3.26
C HIS A 298 -2.68 5.44 -2.34
N ARG A 299 -2.52 5.27 -1.03
CA ARG A 299 -3.47 5.67 0.00
C ARG A 299 -2.69 6.31 1.14
N GLY A 300 -2.15 7.49 0.87
CA GLY A 300 -1.31 8.22 1.83
C GLY A 300 -2.07 8.53 3.13
N ILE A 301 -1.31 8.92 4.16
CA ILE A 301 -1.90 9.56 5.34
C ILE A 301 -2.31 10.98 4.94
N ALA A 302 -3.43 11.47 5.46
CA ALA A 302 -3.84 12.85 5.27
C ALA A 302 -2.70 13.81 5.72
N PRO A 303 -2.29 14.77 4.88
CA PRO A 303 -1.17 15.65 5.19
C PRO A 303 -1.47 16.58 6.38
N ASP A 304 -2.74 16.85 6.66
CA ASP A 304 -3.25 17.67 7.76
C ASP A 304 -3.80 16.81 8.93
N LEU A 305 -3.39 15.54 9.02
CA LEU A 305 -3.78 14.65 10.13
C LEU A 305 -3.47 15.26 11.51
N SER A 306 -2.33 15.95 11.66
CA SER A 306 -1.95 16.62 12.90
C SER A 306 -2.95 17.71 13.28
N ASP A 307 -3.38 18.53 12.32
CA ASP A 307 -4.41 19.56 12.53
C ASP A 307 -5.74 18.95 12.96
N HIS A 308 -6.14 17.83 12.36
CA HIS A 308 -7.37 17.13 12.70
C HIS A 308 -7.35 16.56 14.11
N ILE A 309 -6.27 15.88 14.47
CA ILE A 309 -6.08 15.35 15.83
C ILE A 309 -6.11 16.52 16.81
N ARG A 310 -5.37 17.61 16.56
CA ARG A 310 -5.31 18.79 17.43
C ARG A 310 -6.70 19.41 17.63
N ASN A 311 -7.43 19.64 16.54
CA ASN A 311 -8.76 20.25 16.59
C ASN A 311 -9.76 19.41 17.37
N PHE A 312 -9.66 18.08 17.29
CA PHE A 312 -10.50 17.17 18.06
C PHE A 312 -10.12 17.12 19.53
N LEU A 313 -8.82 16.99 19.84
CA LEU A 313 -8.32 17.01 21.21
C LEU A 313 -8.70 18.31 21.93
N GLY A 314 -8.66 19.44 21.21
CA GLY A 314 -9.05 20.76 21.74
C GLY A 314 -10.54 20.91 22.10
N LYS A 315 -11.39 19.91 21.86
CA LYS A 315 -12.80 19.90 22.30
C LYS A 315 -13.01 19.34 23.69
N PHE A 316 -11.99 18.71 24.28
CA PHE A 316 -12.08 18.09 25.59
C PHE A 316 -11.46 19.02 26.62
N GLU A 317 -12.26 19.49 27.58
CA GLU A 317 -11.79 20.36 28.68
C GLU A 317 -11.40 19.56 29.92
N LEU A 318 -11.99 18.37 30.10
CA LEU A 318 -11.76 17.50 31.24
C LEU A 318 -10.80 16.36 30.87
N LEU A 319 -9.75 16.17 31.69
CA LEU A 319 -8.76 15.10 31.52
C LEU A 319 -9.41 13.70 31.50
N LYS A 320 -10.44 13.49 32.32
CA LYS A 320 -11.17 12.21 32.37
C LYS A 320 -11.81 11.87 31.02
N THR A 321 -12.53 12.82 30.41
CA THR A 321 -13.17 12.61 29.10
C THR A 321 -12.15 12.52 27.98
N PHE A 322 -11.03 13.25 28.08
CA PHE A 322 -9.92 13.14 27.15
C PHE A 322 -9.35 11.71 27.11
N GLN A 323 -9.04 11.14 28.27
CA GLN A 323 -8.47 9.79 28.38
C GLN A 323 -9.47 8.68 28.06
N GLN A 324 -10.75 8.83 28.46
CA GLN A 324 -11.77 7.79 28.31
C GLN A 324 -12.46 7.80 26.95
N VAL A 325 -12.48 8.94 26.25
CA VAL A 325 -13.21 9.12 25.00
C VAL A 325 -12.28 9.49 23.86
N ALA A 326 -11.56 10.61 23.96
CA ALA A 326 -10.77 11.15 22.86
C ALA A 326 -9.65 10.19 22.41
N VAL A 327 -8.84 9.73 23.37
CA VAL A 327 -7.72 8.82 23.13
C VAL A 327 -8.17 7.50 22.47
N PRO A 328 -9.17 6.77 23.01
CA PRO A 328 -9.66 5.55 22.36
C PRO A 328 -10.23 5.77 20.96
N LEU A 329 -10.89 6.89 20.72
CA LEU A 329 -11.46 7.19 19.40
C LEU A 329 -10.37 7.43 18.35
N ILE A 330 -9.38 8.27 18.66
CA ILE A 330 -8.23 8.48 17.76
C ILE A 330 -7.58 7.14 17.45
N ALA A 331 -7.25 6.36 18.47
CA ALA A 331 -6.66 5.03 18.32
C ALA A 331 -7.48 4.13 17.39
N SER A 332 -8.80 4.06 17.59
CA SER A 332 -9.69 3.25 16.76
C SER A 332 -9.78 3.75 15.30
N SER A 333 -9.68 5.06 15.08
CA SER A 333 -9.67 5.65 13.73
C SER A 333 -8.37 5.35 12.99
N LEU A 334 -7.22 5.42 13.69
CA LEU A 334 -5.92 5.04 13.11
C LEU A 334 -5.88 3.55 12.73
N LEU A 335 -6.47 2.68 13.57
CA LEU A 335 -6.61 1.25 13.23
C LEU A 335 -7.46 1.04 11.99
N LEU A 336 -8.60 1.72 11.90
CA LEU A 336 -9.48 1.61 10.74
C LEU A 336 -8.83 2.10 9.45
N ASP A 337 -8.06 3.19 9.51
CA ASP A 337 -7.34 3.72 8.36
C ASP A 337 -6.33 2.71 7.81
N HIS A 338 -5.46 2.15 8.67
CA HIS A 338 -4.42 1.22 8.21
C HIS A 338 -4.96 -0.18 7.89
N TYR A 339 -5.73 -0.79 8.79
CA TYR A 339 -6.14 -2.19 8.73
C TYR A 339 -7.47 -2.37 8.00
N SER A 340 -7.54 -1.79 6.81
CA SER A 340 -8.68 -1.92 5.90
C SER A 340 -8.54 -3.12 4.96
N PRO A 341 -9.62 -3.62 4.34
CA PRO A 341 -9.56 -4.77 3.45
C PRO A 341 -8.49 -4.62 2.34
N GLY A 342 -7.69 -5.66 2.13
CA GLY A 342 -6.60 -5.68 1.14
C GLY A 342 -5.25 -5.13 1.63
N MET A 343 -5.23 -4.42 2.76
CA MET A 343 -3.97 -3.99 3.38
C MET A 343 -3.27 -5.16 4.06
N HIS A 344 -1.93 -5.16 4.02
CA HIS A 344 -1.14 -6.14 4.77
C HIS A 344 -1.27 -5.87 6.27
N PRO A 345 -1.53 -6.89 7.12
CA PRO A 345 -1.68 -6.70 8.55
C PRO A 345 -0.32 -6.58 9.24
N PHE A 346 0.34 -5.43 9.08
CA PHE A 346 1.62 -5.14 9.73
C PHE A 346 1.49 -5.11 11.26
N ASP A 347 2.63 -5.26 11.96
CA ASP A 347 2.71 -5.01 13.40
C ASP A 347 2.24 -3.59 13.74
N CYS A 348 1.29 -3.48 14.67
CA CYS A 348 0.65 -2.21 15.01
C CYS A 348 1.60 -1.20 15.66
N HIS A 349 2.64 -1.66 16.36
CA HIS A 349 3.67 -0.78 16.90
C HIS A 349 4.49 -0.14 15.79
N GLN A 350 4.90 -0.93 14.79
CA GLN A 350 5.61 -0.43 13.63
C GLN A 350 4.74 0.54 12.82
N VAL A 351 3.46 0.22 12.61
CA VAL A 351 2.51 1.08 11.90
C VAL A 351 2.38 2.43 12.59
N PHE A 352 2.14 2.46 13.90
CA PHE A 352 2.02 3.72 14.65
C PHE A 352 3.28 4.56 14.52
N ARG A 353 4.45 3.96 14.75
CA ARG A 353 5.75 4.65 14.69
C ARG A 353 6.03 5.26 13.32
N GLU A 354 5.83 4.48 12.26
CA GLU A 354 6.23 4.90 10.92
C GLU A 354 5.23 5.84 10.24
N LEU A 355 3.95 5.79 10.64
CA LEU A 355 2.86 6.52 9.99
C LEU A 355 2.29 7.65 10.88
N TYR A 356 1.93 7.36 12.12
CA TYR A 356 1.03 8.23 12.90
C TYR A 356 1.69 8.99 14.05
N GLU A 357 2.81 8.50 14.57
CA GLU A 357 3.48 9.03 15.75
C GLU A 357 3.83 10.51 15.60
N ASN A 358 4.43 10.90 14.46
CA ASN A 358 4.81 12.28 14.22
C ASN A 358 3.59 13.22 14.19
N ALA A 359 2.51 12.82 13.52
CA ALA A 359 1.28 13.62 13.46
C ALA A 359 0.62 13.76 14.85
N CYS A 360 0.61 12.67 15.64
CA CYS A 360 0.11 12.69 17.01
C CYS A 360 0.97 13.59 17.92
N TYR A 361 2.30 13.54 17.76
CA TYR A 361 3.23 14.36 18.53
C TYR A 361 3.06 15.84 18.21
N GLN A 362 3.04 16.20 16.92
CA GLN A 362 2.78 17.56 16.46
C GLN A 362 1.45 18.10 17.01
N ALA A 363 0.37 17.33 16.84
CA ALA A 363 -0.95 17.69 17.34
C ALA A 363 -0.98 17.92 18.86
N SER A 364 -0.26 17.08 19.61
CA SER A 364 -0.19 17.17 21.07
C SER A 364 0.68 18.33 21.55
N SER A 365 1.74 18.67 20.80
CA SER A 365 2.65 19.78 21.12
C SER A 365 2.04 21.16 20.90
N GLU A 366 1.08 21.27 19.99
CA GLU A 366 0.40 22.52 19.64
C GLU A 366 -0.97 22.67 20.32
N LEU A 367 -1.38 21.67 21.11
CA LEU A 367 -2.65 21.67 21.79
C LEU A 367 -2.65 22.73 22.91
N LYS A 368 -3.59 23.68 22.83
CA LYS A 368 -3.83 24.74 23.83
C LYS A 368 -4.96 24.36 24.83
N SER A 369 -4.79 23.30 25.63
CA SER A 369 -5.81 22.76 26.55
C SER A 369 -5.55 23.12 28.02
N GLY A 370 -6.63 23.25 28.81
CA GLY A 370 -6.56 23.62 30.23
C GLY A 370 -5.77 22.65 31.13
N PHE A 371 -5.50 21.42 30.66
CA PHE A 371 -4.72 20.40 31.39
C PHE A 371 -3.33 20.14 30.80
N GLU A 372 -2.82 20.95 29.88
CA GLU A 372 -1.45 20.82 29.33
C GLU A 372 -0.38 20.67 30.41
N ARG A 373 -0.49 21.42 31.52
CA ARG A 373 0.47 21.32 32.64
C ARG A 373 0.49 19.94 33.31
N LEU A 374 -0.56 19.14 33.13
CA LEU A 374 -0.71 17.80 33.70
C LEU A 374 -0.32 16.70 32.70
N MET A 375 -0.22 17.02 31.39
CA MET A 375 -0.07 16.03 30.32
C MET A 375 0.90 16.51 29.24
N PRO A 376 2.18 16.13 29.30
CA PRO A 376 3.12 16.48 28.24
C PRO A 376 2.75 15.81 26.91
N PRO A 377 3.19 16.34 25.75
CA PRO A 377 2.89 15.78 24.44
C PRO A 377 3.28 14.30 24.31
N SER A 378 4.42 13.91 24.88
CA SER A 378 4.91 12.53 24.91
C SER A 378 3.95 11.58 25.62
N GLU A 379 3.32 12.02 26.70
CA GLU A 379 2.36 11.22 27.46
C GLU A 379 1.04 11.05 26.69
N THR A 380 0.59 12.08 25.97
CA THR A 380 -0.58 11.97 25.09
C THR A 380 -0.33 10.96 23.96
N VAL A 381 0.81 11.04 23.29
CA VAL A 381 1.23 10.08 22.25
C VAL A 381 1.34 8.66 22.82
N ARG A 382 1.87 8.52 24.04
CA ARG A 382 1.94 7.24 24.74
C ARG A 382 0.53 6.67 25.00
N LEU A 383 -0.42 7.48 25.47
CA LEU A 383 -1.79 7.03 25.69
C LEU A 383 -2.49 6.60 24.39
N ILE A 384 -2.34 7.37 23.30
CA ILE A 384 -2.89 7.03 21.98
C ILE A 384 -2.30 5.70 21.49
N SER A 385 -0.98 5.54 21.55
CA SER A 385 -0.32 4.31 21.12
C SER A 385 -0.72 3.11 21.98
N CYS A 386 -0.71 3.21 23.31
CA CYS A 386 -1.20 2.17 24.22
C CYS A 386 -2.66 1.77 23.93
N SER A 387 -3.53 2.75 23.66
CA SER A 387 -4.92 2.49 23.30
C SER A 387 -5.03 1.77 21.95
N MET A 388 -4.26 2.20 20.95
CA MET A 388 -4.21 1.55 19.64
C MET A 388 -3.78 0.09 19.75
N PHE A 389 -2.74 -0.22 20.52
CA PHE A 389 -2.24 -1.58 20.69
C PHE A 389 -3.24 -2.47 21.44
N THR A 390 -3.86 -1.93 22.49
CA THR A 390 -4.89 -2.64 23.26
C THR A 390 -6.10 -2.96 22.38
N GLN A 391 -6.57 -1.99 21.60
CA GLN A 391 -7.71 -2.16 20.72
C GLN A 391 -7.41 -3.10 19.55
N PHE A 392 -6.20 -3.09 19.01
CA PHE A 392 -5.76 -4.03 17.98
C PHE A 392 -5.81 -5.48 18.49
N ALA A 393 -5.30 -5.72 19.71
CA ALA A 393 -5.38 -7.05 20.33
C ALA A 393 -6.84 -7.50 20.57
N GLN A 394 -7.71 -6.57 20.99
CA GLN A 394 -9.13 -6.86 21.23
C GLN A 394 -9.92 -7.12 19.93
N SER A 395 -9.63 -6.38 18.86
CA SER A 395 -10.37 -6.53 17.59
C SER A 395 -10.06 -7.86 16.89
N GLN A 396 -8.85 -8.41 17.06
CA GLN A 396 -8.51 -9.75 16.54
C GLN A 396 -9.44 -10.86 17.08
N ALA A 397 -10.05 -10.68 18.24
CA ALA A 397 -10.97 -11.64 18.85
C ALA A 397 -12.45 -11.43 18.45
N LEU A 398 -12.83 -10.25 17.94
CA LEU A 398 -14.23 -9.79 17.90
C LEU A 398 -14.76 -9.41 16.51
N GLY A 399 -13.94 -9.39 15.45
CA GLY A 399 -14.39 -9.19 14.07
C GLY A 399 -13.57 -8.19 13.27
N SER A 400 -14.20 -7.44 12.36
CA SER A 400 -13.49 -6.48 11.50
C SER A 400 -13.16 -5.17 12.22
N MET A 401 -12.07 -4.49 11.84
CA MET A 401 -11.67 -3.19 12.39
C MET A 401 -12.76 -2.12 12.24
N ARG A 402 -13.55 -2.23 11.18
CA ARG A 402 -14.73 -1.40 10.96
C ARG A 402 -15.80 -1.62 12.02
N ASP A 403 -16.12 -2.86 12.35
CA ASP A 403 -17.16 -3.15 13.34
C ASP A 403 -16.68 -2.79 14.74
N TRP A 404 -15.38 -2.98 15.01
CA TRP A 404 -14.73 -2.50 16.22
C TRP A 404 -14.86 -0.98 16.37
N HIS A 405 -14.50 -0.22 15.33
CA HIS A 405 -14.62 1.24 15.35
C HIS A 405 -16.07 1.70 15.57
N ARG A 406 -17.04 1.06 14.91
CA ARG A 406 -18.47 1.34 15.14
C ARG A 406 -18.91 1.12 16.58
N GLN A 407 -18.41 0.07 17.23
CA GLN A 407 -18.69 -0.15 18.66
C GLN A 407 -18.10 0.94 19.54
N GLN A 408 -16.89 1.43 19.22
CA GLN A 408 -16.28 2.56 19.95
C GLN A 408 -17.12 3.85 19.80
N LEU A 409 -17.64 4.12 18.60
CA LEU A 409 -18.56 5.23 18.37
C LEU A 409 -19.86 5.06 19.17
N ALA A 410 -20.48 3.88 19.11
CA ALA A 410 -21.74 3.59 19.80
C ALA A 410 -21.60 3.70 21.33
N ARG A 411 -20.52 3.17 21.91
CA ARG A 411 -20.25 3.22 23.36
C ARG A 411 -20.05 4.64 23.88
N ASN A 412 -19.40 5.49 23.08
CA ASN A 412 -19.04 6.84 23.51
C ASN A 412 -20.08 7.91 23.12
N PHE A 413 -20.93 7.67 22.11
CA PHE A 413 -21.84 8.68 21.56
C PHE A 413 -23.29 8.23 21.36
N GLY A 414 -23.67 7.02 21.75
CA GLY A 414 -25.03 6.47 21.57
C GLY A 414 -26.19 7.25 22.22
N GLY A 415 -25.93 8.33 22.96
CA GLY A 415 -26.95 9.13 23.65
C GLY A 415 -26.94 10.65 23.41
N GLY A 416 -26.00 11.23 22.64
CA GLY A 416 -25.81 12.69 22.58
C GLY A 416 -25.72 13.29 21.18
N ARG A 417 -26.76 14.03 20.75
CA ARG A 417 -26.84 14.69 19.42
C ARG A 417 -25.78 15.79 19.17
N SER A 418 -25.14 16.33 20.20
CA SER A 418 -24.25 17.50 20.07
C SER A 418 -22.77 17.18 19.78
N MET A 419 -22.26 16.01 20.18
CA MET A 419 -20.89 15.57 19.85
C MET A 419 -20.82 14.70 18.59
N ALA A 420 -21.94 14.11 18.18
CA ALA A 420 -22.04 13.27 16.99
C ALA A 420 -21.51 13.98 15.73
N SER A 421 -21.86 15.25 15.52
CA SER A 421 -21.43 16.03 14.34
C SER A 421 -19.91 16.22 14.23
N HIS A 422 -19.16 16.24 15.34
CA HIS A 422 -17.71 16.47 15.33
C HIS A 422 -16.90 15.19 15.32
N VAL A 423 -17.44 14.13 15.93
CA VAL A 423 -16.92 12.77 15.83
C VAL A 423 -17.14 12.24 14.42
N ASP A 424 -18.29 12.55 13.82
CA ASP A 424 -18.55 12.33 12.41
C ASP A 424 -17.53 13.11 11.57
N ILE A 425 -17.16 14.35 11.88
CA ILE A 425 -16.13 15.09 11.11
C ILE A 425 -14.72 14.48 11.26
N LEU A 426 -14.32 14.01 12.45
CA LEU A 426 -13.02 13.34 12.62
C LEU A 426 -13.01 11.97 11.93
N PHE A 427 -14.10 11.21 12.04
CA PHE A 427 -14.31 9.93 11.36
C PHE A 427 -14.37 10.11 9.84
N VAL A 428 -15.14 11.08 9.36
CA VAL A 428 -15.26 11.48 7.95
C VAL A 428 -13.91 11.99 7.44
N LYS A 429 -13.15 12.80 8.18
CA LYS A 429 -11.88 13.30 7.63
C LYS A 429 -10.73 12.29 7.69
N ILE A 430 -10.63 11.48 8.75
CA ILE A 430 -9.60 10.44 8.85
C ILE A 430 -9.89 9.25 7.91
N VAL A 431 -11.18 8.91 7.69
CA VAL A 431 -11.58 7.71 6.93
C VAL A 431 -12.14 8.05 5.54
N LEU A 432 -12.97 9.09 5.40
CA LEU A 432 -13.58 9.51 4.12
C LEU A 432 -12.71 10.44 3.28
N GLU A 433 -11.54 10.93 3.73
CA GLU A 433 -10.68 11.60 2.76
C GLU A 433 -10.25 10.67 1.64
N ARG A 434 -10.04 9.36 1.85
CA ARG A 434 -9.58 8.45 0.76
C ARG A 434 -10.05 6.99 0.82
N SER A 435 -11.09 6.65 1.58
CA SER A 435 -11.57 5.25 1.63
C SER A 435 -12.99 5.07 2.12
N VAL A 436 -13.91 5.05 1.15
CA VAL A 436 -15.08 4.17 1.04
C VAL A 436 -15.54 3.54 2.36
N LEU A 437 -16.45 4.22 3.08
CA LEU A 437 -17.49 3.53 3.86
C LEU A 437 -18.64 4.45 4.31
N LYS A 438 -19.83 4.14 3.76
CA LYS A 438 -21.19 4.37 4.28
C LYS A 438 -21.44 5.72 4.96
N ALA A 439 -21.47 6.76 4.15
CA ALA A 439 -22.07 8.04 4.48
C ALA A 439 -23.60 7.99 4.26
N ALA A 440 -24.38 7.64 5.28
CA ALA A 440 -25.77 8.07 5.32
C ALA A 440 -25.78 9.56 5.74
N LEU A 441 -25.55 10.47 4.78
CA LEU A 441 -25.32 11.89 5.08
C LEU A 441 -26.23 12.85 4.30
N THR A 442 -26.53 13.98 4.95
CA THR A 442 -27.56 14.97 4.62
C THR A 442 -27.20 15.87 3.42
N ARG A 443 -28.13 15.99 2.46
CA ARG A 443 -28.32 16.91 1.29
C ARG A 443 -27.10 17.48 0.54
N GLY A 444 -26.09 18.07 1.19
CA GLY A 444 -24.89 18.62 0.53
C GLY A 444 -23.73 17.64 0.41
N SER A 445 -23.67 16.65 1.30
CA SER A 445 -22.61 15.63 1.36
C SER A 445 -22.84 14.44 0.42
N ALA A 446 -24.08 14.23 -0.03
CA ALA A 446 -24.40 13.24 -1.05
C ALA A 446 -23.78 13.61 -2.41
N LEU A 447 -23.78 14.90 -2.76
CA LEU A 447 -23.21 15.39 -4.01
C LEU A 447 -21.71 15.07 -4.15
N SER A 448 -20.94 15.27 -3.09
CA SER A 448 -19.51 14.94 -3.06
C SER A 448 -19.24 13.44 -3.17
N VAL A 449 -20.03 12.63 -2.48
CA VAL A 449 -19.88 11.16 -2.50
C VAL A 449 -20.17 10.62 -3.90
N ILE A 450 -21.20 11.12 -4.58
CA ILE A 450 -21.50 10.70 -5.95
C ILE A 450 -20.35 11.11 -6.89
N CYS A 451 -19.81 12.33 -6.77
CA CYS A 451 -18.67 12.75 -7.59
C CYS A 451 -17.40 11.89 -7.37
N LEU A 452 -17.09 11.56 -6.12
CA LEU A 452 -15.88 10.79 -5.79
C LEU A 452 -16.05 9.30 -6.10
N ASP A 453 -17.12 8.69 -5.61
CA ASP A 453 -17.29 7.23 -5.63
C ASP A 453 -18.00 6.73 -6.89
N ILE A 454 -18.98 7.49 -7.41
CA ILE A 454 -19.76 7.08 -8.60
C ILE A 454 -19.15 7.63 -9.90
N LEU A 455 -18.63 8.86 -9.90
CA LEU A 455 -17.96 9.44 -11.07
C LEU A 455 -16.45 9.18 -11.10
N GLY A 456 -15.84 8.82 -9.96
CA GLY A 456 -14.41 8.52 -9.88
C GLY A 456 -13.50 9.74 -9.93
N TRP A 457 -14.01 10.92 -9.58
CA TRP A 457 -13.22 12.16 -9.61
C TRP A 457 -12.22 12.21 -8.46
N ASN A 458 -11.13 12.95 -8.65
CA ASN A 458 -10.24 13.27 -7.55
C ASN A 458 -10.83 14.39 -6.68
N VAL A 459 -10.23 14.62 -5.50
CA VAL A 459 -10.73 15.58 -4.52
C VAL A 459 -10.67 17.02 -5.04
N ASP A 460 -9.61 17.39 -5.77
CA ASP A 460 -9.43 18.76 -6.27
C ASP A 460 -10.47 19.12 -7.34
N ASP A 461 -10.75 18.19 -8.25
CA ASP A 461 -11.79 18.33 -9.28
C ASP A 461 -13.18 18.37 -8.63
N CYS A 462 -13.42 17.51 -7.63
CA CYS A 462 -14.68 17.50 -6.88
C CYS A 462 -14.90 18.82 -6.13
N MET A 463 -13.89 19.34 -5.44
CA MET A 463 -14.00 20.61 -4.70
C MET A 463 -14.20 21.79 -5.65
N SER A 464 -13.45 21.83 -6.75
CA SER A 464 -13.56 22.88 -7.77
C SER A 464 -14.96 22.88 -8.39
N HIS A 465 -15.46 21.68 -8.73
CA HIS A 465 -16.80 21.53 -9.26
C HIS A 465 -17.88 21.91 -8.25
N LEU A 466 -17.80 21.45 -6.99
CA LEU A 466 -18.81 21.77 -5.97
C LEU A 466 -18.87 23.27 -5.67
N LYS A 467 -17.73 23.97 -5.73
CA LYS A 467 -17.68 25.43 -5.61
C LYS A 467 -18.43 26.11 -6.76
N GLN A 468 -18.15 25.72 -7.99
CA GLN A 468 -18.84 26.23 -9.17
C GLN A 468 -20.33 25.87 -9.17
N PHE A 469 -20.65 24.64 -8.77
CA PHE A 469 -22.01 24.13 -8.63
C PHE A 469 -22.81 24.96 -7.61
N ALA A 470 -22.21 25.31 -6.47
CA ALA A 470 -22.84 26.16 -5.47
C ALA A 470 -23.09 27.59 -5.98
N GLU A 471 -22.12 28.19 -6.66
CA GLU A 471 -22.24 29.53 -7.26
C GLU A 471 -23.37 29.60 -8.29
N GLN A 472 -23.60 28.52 -9.04
CA GLN A 472 -24.65 28.43 -10.06
C GLN A 472 -26.01 27.99 -9.51
N SER A 473 -26.02 27.16 -8.46
CA SER A 473 -27.24 26.60 -7.87
C SER A 473 -27.98 27.59 -6.95
N PHE A 474 -27.25 28.47 -6.27
CA PHE A 474 -27.81 29.39 -5.26
C PHE A 474 -28.09 30.80 -5.80
N ILE A 475 -28.39 30.92 -7.09
CA ILE A 475 -28.84 32.19 -7.69
C ILE A 475 -30.30 32.44 -7.29
N GLN A 476 -30.53 33.49 -6.49
CA GLN A 476 -31.85 33.86 -6.01
C GLN A 476 -32.77 34.29 -7.18
N ARG A 477 -34.04 33.87 -7.15
CA ARG A 477 -35.05 34.30 -8.14
C ARG A 477 -35.15 35.83 -8.14
N SER A 478 -34.67 36.48 -9.20
CA SER A 478 -34.85 37.92 -9.45
C SER A 478 -35.71 38.14 -10.69
N SER A 479 -36.92 38.65 -10.50
CA SER A 479 -37.78 39.08 -11.60
C SER A 479 -37.18 40.33 -12.28
N ARG A 480 -37.47 40.53 -13.57
CA ARG A 480 -37.08 41.78 -14.28
C ARG A 480 -37.61 43.02 -13.55
N PHE A 481 -38.76 42.89 -12.88
CA PHE A 481 -39.39 43.92 -12.08
C PHE A 481 -38.60 44.24 -10.80
N THR A 482 -38.11 43.24 -10.05
CA THR A 482 -37.25 43.45 -8.86
C THR A 482 -35.90 44.07 -9.19
N ARG A 483 -35.32 43.76 -10.36
CA ARG A 483 -34.08 44.40 -10.84
C ARG A 483 -34.30 45.87 -11.23
N LEU A 484 -35.50 46.23 -11.71
CA LEU A 484 -35.87 47.60 -12.03
C LEU A 484 -36.15 48.41 -10.75
N LEU A 485 -36.87 47.84 -9.78
CA LEU A 485 -37.19 48.47 -8.50
C LEU A 485 -35.95 48.72 -7.63
N ASN A 486 -34.97 47.80 -7.61
CA ASN A 486 -33.73 47.97 -6.86
C ASN A 486 -32.81 49.08 -7.42
N ARG A 487 -33.11 49.65 -8.59
CA ARG A 487 -32.39 50.83 -9.14
C ARG A 487 -32.98 52.17 -8.70
N LEU A 488 -34.14 52.16 -8.03
CA LEU A 488 -34.80 53.37 -7.53
C LEU A 488 -34.71 53.38 -5.99
N PRO A 489 -33.99 54.35 -5.38
CA PRO A 489 -33.65 54.33 -3.95
C PRO A 489 -34.87 54.40 -3.01
N LEU A 490 -36.04 54.81 -3.53
CA LEU A 490 -37.28 54.96 -2.76
C LEU A 490 -38.17 53.69 -2.76
N LEU A 491 -37.79 52.62 -3.48
CA LEU A 491 -38.64 51.42 -3.68
C LEU A 491 -38.01 50.11 -3.19
N SER A 492 -36.87 50.15 -2.49
CA SER A 492 -36.17 48.95 -2.00
C SER A 492 -37.02 48.09 -1.05
N ASN A 493 -37.82 48.74 -0.20
CA ASN A 493 -38.73 48.06 0.72
C ASN A 493 -39.88 47.32 -0.01
N VAL A 494 -40.32 47.86 -1.16
CA VAL A 494 -41.33 47.24 -2.02
C VAL A 494 -40.75 46.05 -2.78
N ALA A 495 -39.50 46.15 -3.22
CA ALA A 495 -38.79 45.05 -3.88
C ALA A 495 -38.57 43.86 -2.93
N TRP A 496 -38.21 44.11 -1.67
CA TRP A 496 -38.07 43.08 -0.64
C TRP A 496 -39.40 42.38 -0.34
N LEU A 497 -40.48 43.15 -0.15
CA LEU A 497 -41.82 42.61 0.11
C LEU A 497 -42.32 41.75 -1.08
N PHE A 498 -42.10 42.23 -2.30
CA PHE A 498 -42.43 41.47 -3.51
C PHE A 498 -41.62 40.18 -3.63
N GLN A 499 -40.33 40.21 -3.27
CA GLN A 499 -39.48 39.02 -3.28
C GLN A 499 -39.91 38.00 -2.22
N LEU A 500 -40.36 38.45 -1.05
CA LEU A 500 -40.97 37.62 -0.01
C LEU A 500 -42.27 36.96 -0.50
N ILE A 501 -43.16 37.74 -1.15
CA ILE A 501 -44.41 37.24 -1.74
C ILE A 501 -44.12 36.21 -2.84
N CYS A 502 -43.15 36.46 -3.72
CA CYS A 502 -42.73 35.50 -4.75
C CYS A 502 -42.16 34.21 -4.16
N THR A 503 -41.41 34.27 -3.05
CA THR A 503 -40.91 33.06 -2.37
C THR A 503 -41.99 32.28 -1.65
N LEU A 504 -43.02 32.96 -1.11
CA LEU A 504 -44.17 32.32 -0.46
C LEU A 504 -45.13 31.68 -1.47
N LEU A 505 -45.36 32.32 -2.62
CA LEU A 505 -46.24 31.80 -3.67
C LEU A 505 -45.62 30.64 -4.47
N ALA A 506 -44.29 30.56 -4.51
CA ALA A 506 -43.59 29.57 -5.31
C ALA A 506 -42.91 28.47 -4.49
N ASP A 507 -43.13 28.45 -3.17
CA ASP A 507 -42.73 27.42 -2.20
C ASP A 507 -41.23 27.06 -2.19
N SER A 508 -40.37 27.89 -2.79
CA SER A 508 -38.92 27.71 -2.82
C SER A 508 -38.16 29.02 -3.04
N LYS A 509 -36.98 29.14 -2.39
CA LYS A 509 -36.06 30.29 -2.54
C LYS A 509 -35.26 30.25 -3.86
N TYR A 510 -35.08 29.06 -4.43
CA TYR A 510 -34.26 28.79 -5.60
C TYR A 510 -35.07 28.04 -6.67
N THR A 511 -34.73 28.23 -7.95
CA THR A 511 -35.36 27.51 -9.07
C THR A 511 -34.95 26.04 -9.07
N ALA A 512 -35.93 25.12 -9.01
CA ALA A 512 -35.68 23.68 -9.17
C ALA A 512 -35.09 23.35 -10.56
N GLU A 513 -35.58 24.00 -11.63
CA GLU A 513 -35.11 23.77 -13.01
C GLU A 513 -33.60 24.00 -13.19
N GLY A 514 -33.04 25.04 -12.55
CA GLY A 514 -31.62 25.34 -12.61
C GLY A 514 -30.77 24.28 -11.89
N LEU A 515 -31.24 23.82 -10.73
CA LEU A 515 -30.58 22.78 -9.95
C LEU A 515 -30.65 21.43 -10.67
N GLU A 516 -31.82 21.06 -11.20
CA GLU A 516 -32.03 19.82 -11.95
C GLU A 516 -31.16 19.76 -13.21
N LYS A 517 -31.05 20.87 -13.95
CA LYS A 517 -30.16 20.97 -15.10
C LYS A 517 -28.70 20.71 -14.70
N LEU A 518 -28.22 21.33 -13.62
CA LEU A 518 -26.86 21.12 -13.12
C LEU A 518 -26.62 19.67 -12.68
N LEU A 519 -27.58 19.06 -11.97
CA LEU A 519 -27.51 17.65 -11.57
C LEU A 519 -27.46 16.72 -12.79
N ILE A 520 -28.23 17.00 -13.84
CA ILE A 520 -28.23 16.23 -15.09
C ILE A 520 -26.90 16.38 -15.83
N GLU A 521 -26.34 17.59 -15.87
CA GLU A 521 -25.02 17.86 -16.48
C GLU A 521 -23.90 17.14 -15.74
N THR A 522 -23.91 17.15 -14.40
CA THR A 522 -22.88 16.53 -13.56
C THR A 522 -22.97 15.00 -13.55
N TYR A 523 -24.17 14.45 -13.30
CA TYR A 523 -24.33 13.00 -13.06
C TYR A 523 -24.75 12.22 -14.32
N GLY A 524 -25.17 12.91 -15.36
CA GLY A 524 -25.61 12.32 -16.62
C GLY A 524 -27.09 11.92 -16.58
N GLN A 525 -27.83 12.34 -17.61
CA GLN A 525 -29.29 12.16 -17.71
C GLN A 525 -29.76 10.70 -17.63
N ASN A 526 -28.91 9.75 -18.03
CA ASN A 526 -29.23 8.33 -18.17
C ASN A 526 -28.46 7.43 -17.20
N ARG A 527 -27.64 7.99 -16.29
CA ARG A 527 -26.84 7.19 -15.36
C ARG A 527 -27.72 6.68 -14.22
N SER A 528 -27.85 5.36 -14.13
CA SER A 528 -28.62 4.65 -13.12
C SER A 528 -27.81 4.43 -11.84
N THR A 529 -28.50 4.31 -10.71
CA THR A 529 -27.89 3.94 -9.43
C THR A 529 -27.21 2.57 -9.48
N THR A 530 -27.66 1.67 -10.34
CA THR A 530 -27.11 0.31 -10.49
C THR A 530 -26.05 0.17 -11.58
N ASP A 531 -25.71 1.25 -12.28
CA ASP A 531 -24.68 1.19 -13.32
C ASP A 531 -23.32 0.83 -12.74
N ILE A 532 -22.48 0.18 -13.55
CA ILE A 532 -21.10 -0.11 -13.18
C ILE A 532 -20.38 1.22 -13.00
N SER A 533 -20.02 1.52 -11.76
CA SER A 533 -19.24 2.69 -11.36
C SER A 533 -17.88 2.27 -10.81
N PRO A 534 -16.92 3.21 -10.65
CA PRO A 534 -15.67 2.96 -9.94
C PRO A 534 -15.92 2.34 -8.56
N ALA A 535 -16.93 2.82 -7.83
CA ALA A 535 -17.39 2.20 -6.60
C ALA A 535 -17.78 0.73 -6.77
N THR A 536 -18.65 0.40 -7.73
CA THR A 536 -19.09 -0.99 -7.95
C THR A 536 -17.93 -1.89 -8.37
N ALA A 537 -17.01 -1.40 -9.20
CA ALA A 537 -15.80 -2.13 -9.61
C ALA A 537 -14.84 -2.42 -8.44
N MET A 538 -14.85 -1.57 -7.41
CA MET A 538 -14.08 -1.71 -6.18
C MET A 538 -14.81 -2.47 -5.06
N GLY A 539 -16.04 -2.95 -5.30
CA GLY A 539 -16.88 -3.56 -4.28
C GLY A 539 -17.39 -2.58 -3.21
N ALA A 540 -17.42 -1.29 -3.53
CA ALA A 540 -17.86 -0.20 -2.66
C ALA A 540 -19.38 -0.03 -2.68
N HIS A 541 -19.94 0.14 -1.47
CA HIS A 541 -21.37 0.38 -1.25
C HIS A 541 -21.62 1.85 -0.91
N VAL A 542 -22.34 2.53 -1.80
CA VAL A 542 -22.80 3.92 -1.69
C VAL A 542 -24.29 3.92 -1.35
N GLY A 543 -24.69 4.75 -0.38
CA GLY A 543 -26.08 4.94 0.01
C GLY A 543 -26.39 6.39 0.33
N VAL A 544 -27.44 6.95 -0.24
CA VAL A 544 -27.90 8.33 -0.06
C VAL A 544 -29.23 8.31 0.68
N THR A 545 -29.34 9.10 1.75
CA THR A 545 -30.58 9.20 2.55
C THR A 545 -31.56 10.18 1.91
N LEU A 546 -32.79 9.71 1.74
CA LEU A 546 -33.90 10.47 1.17
C LEU A 546 -35.01 10.55 2.20
N THR A 547 -35.74 11.67 2.22
CA THR A 547 -36.92 11.84 3.08
C THR A 547 -38.11 12.16 2.21
N ARG A 548 -39.18 11.39 2.36
CA ARG A 548 -40.39 11.60 1.57
C ARG A 548 -41.21 12.73 2.18
N ALA A 549 -41.49 13.76 1.38
CA ALA A 549 -42.14 14.99 1.82
C ALA A 549 -43.54 14.78 2.42
N ARG A 550 -44.32 13.80 1.94
CA ARG A 550 -45.72 13.59 2.39
C ARG A 550 -45.87 13.03 3.80
N ASP A 551 -44.95 12.15 4.22
CA ASP A 551 -45.09 11.33 5.44
C ASP A 551 -43.85 11.35 6.34
N GLY A 552 -42.79 12.07 5.93
CA GLY A 552 -41.54 12.18 6.69
C GLY A 552 -40.73 10.89 6.77
N SER A 553 -41.12 9.83 6.05
CA SER A 553 -40.41 8.56 6.09
C SER A 553 -39.05 8.64 5.40
N VAL A 554 -38.06 7.95 5.97
CA VAL A 554 -36.67 7.96 5.51
C VAL A 554 -36.40 6.72 4.66
N PHE A 555 -35.78 6.93 3.50
CA PHE A 555 -35.38 5.90 2.55
C PHE A 555 -33.89 5.99 2.24
N LEU A 556 -33.33 4.90 1.74
CA LEU A 556 -31.96 4.84 1.25
C LEU A 556 -31.96 4.51 -0.26
N ALA A 557 -31.43 5.40 -1.08
CA ALA A 557 -31.05 5.10 -2.45
C ALA A 557 -29.64 4.51 -2.45
N THR A 558 -29.40 3.36 -3.08
CA THR A 558 -28.08 2.71 -3.02
C THR A 558 -27.58 2.28 -4.39
N ASN A 559 -26.28 2.12 -4.53
CA ASN A 559 -25.67 1.53 -5.73
C ASN A 559 -25.73 -0.01 -5.76
N TYR A 560 -26.43 -0.64 -4.81
CA TYR A 560 -26.48 -2.10 -4.62
C TYR A 560 -27.90 -2.64 -4.42
N ASN A 561 -28.94 -1.95 -4.90
CA ASN A 561 -30.32 -2.36 -4.63
C ASN A 561 -30.70 -3.71 -5.30
N SER A 562 -31.03 -4.66 -4.43
CA SER A 562 -31.89 -5.87 -4.57
C SER A 562 -31.66 -6.83 -5.76
N ALA A 563 -30.43 -7.25 -6.03
CA ALA A 563 -30.21 -8.53 -6.72
C ALA A 563 -30.44 -9.76 -5.81
N THR A 564 -30.59 -9.55 -4.50
CA THR A 564 -30.92 -10.60 -3.51
C THR A 564 -32.27 -10.29 -2.85
N GLY A 565 -33.33 -10.95 -3.33
CA GLY A 565 -34.70 -10.81 -2.84
C GLY A 565 -34.94 -11.39 -1.43
N GLN A 566 -34.28 -10.86 -0.40
CA GLN A 566 -34.63 -11.15 0.99
C GLN A 566 -34.71 -9.87 1.82
N ALA A 567 -35.90 -9.29 1.81
CA ALA A 567 -36.38 -8.40 2.86
C ALA A 567 -36.63 -9.21 4.14
N ARG A 568 -35.57 -9.58 4.86
CA ARG A 568 -35.65 -9.97 6.28
C ARG A 568 -34.39 -9.47 6.98
N ASP A 569 -34.59 -8.58 7.95
CA ASP A 569 -33.57 -7.96 8.83
C ASP A 569 -32.67 -6.85 8.25
N SER A 570 -33.27 -5.75 7.78
CA SER A 570 -32.55 -4.48 7.62
C SER A 570 -33.26 -3.34 8.34
N ASP A 571 -32.56 -2.65 9.25
CA ASP A 571 -33.04 -1.50 10.04
C ASP A 571 -33.42 -0.25 9.21
N TYR A 572 -33.42 -0.34 7.88
CA TYR A 572 -33.64 0.78 6.95
C TYR A 572 -34.48 0.35 5.73
N ARG A 573 -35.26 1.29 5.19
CA ARG A 573 -36.10 1.09 3.99
C ARG A 573 -35.36 1.56 2.74
N HIS A 574 -35.35 0.73 1.70
CA HIS A 574 -34.82 1.11 0.39
C HIS A 574 -35.82 1.98 -0.37
N LEU A 575 -35.32 2.86 -1.25
CA LEU A 575 -36.17 3.64 -2.15
C LEU A 575 -36.90 2.69 -3.12
N GLU A 576 -38.22 2.54 -2.94
CA GLU A 576 -39.12 1.82 -3.87
C GLU A 576 -39.56 2.78 -4.99
N LEU A 577 -39.36 2.38 -6.24
CA LEU A 577 -39.80 3.13 -7.42
C LEU A 577 -41.27 2.80 -7.71
N ASN A 578 -42.05 3.79 -8.14
CA ASN A 578 -43.44 3.56 -8.56
C ASN A 578 -43.52 2.71 -9.83
N ASP A 579 -44.59 1.92 -9.96
CA ASP A 579 -44.89 1.03 -11.08
C ASP A 579 -44.67 1.72 -12.44
N GLY A 580 -43.57 1.37 -13.10
CA GLY A 580 -43.21 1.84 -14.44
C GLY A 580 -41.76 2.32 -14.62
N GLN A 581 -41.02 2.65 -13.56
CA GLN A 581 -39.58 2.95 -13.65
C GLN A 581 -38.75 1.79 -13.11
N SER A 582 -37.95 1.16 -13.97
CA SER A 582 -37.15 -0.01 -13.58
C SER A 582 -35.95 0.34 -12.70
N GLN A 583 -35.45 1.58 -12.71
CA GLN A 583 -34.23 1.99 -11.98
C GLN A 583 -34.20 3.49 -11.64
N SER A 584 -33.67 3.85 -10.46
CA SER A 584 -33.47 5.23 -10.01
C SER A 584 -32.24 5.84 -10.68
N LYS A 585 -32.31 7.11 -11.08
CA LYS A 585 -31.18 7.83 -11.69
C LYS A 585 -30.43 8.65 -10.65
N TRP A 586 -29.11 8.75 -10.78
CA TRP A 586 -28.30 9.49 -9.80
C TRP A 586 -28.63 10.98 -9.70
N TRP A 587 -29.08 11.61 -10.79
CA TRP A 587 -29.48 13.03 -10.73
C TRP A 587 -30.82 13.26 -10.03
N GLN A 588 -31.65 12.21 -9.86
CA GLN A 588 -32.96 12.27 -9.18
C GLN A 588 -32.84 12.01 -7.67
N VAL A 589 -31.73 11.40 -7.26
CA VAL A 589 -31.37 11.05 -5.87
C VAL A 589 -30.59 12.21 -5.28
#